data_AF-A0A9W9X9U1-F1
#
_entry.id   AF-A0A9W9X9U1-F1
#
_cell.length_a   1.000
_cell.length_b   1.000
_cell.length_c   1.000
_cell.angle_alpha   90.00
_cell.angle_beta   90.00
_cell.angle_gamma   90.00
#
_symmetry.space_group_name_H-M   'P 1'
#
loop_
_entity.id
_entity.type
_entity.pdbx_description
1 polymer ?
#
loop_
_entity_poly.entity_id
_entity_poly.type
_entity_poly.pdbx_seq_one_letter_code
_entity_poly.pdbx_strand_id
1 'polypeptide(L)'
;MHFSKTLATAATFAMTAYAGFPVASVTFLSWEKCDVGHPALGEPKFSAEVSATPVTCDKTTVNRDWSIDNYSFRARMDTKDTFFCHGVTIWNNDGCAGEPVYFLPFHHSPFAEGECLPDILEPGYVSFKLACHGFH
;
A
#
# COMPACT_ATOMS: atom_id res chain seq x y z
N MET A 1 17.52 22.49 -31.57
CA MET A 1 16.31 22.37 -30.74
C MET A 1 16.72 21.76 -29.41
N HIS A 2 16.74 22.53 -28.32
CA HIS A 2 17.04 22.02 -26.98
C HIS A 2 15.71 21.79 -26.26
N PHE A 3 15.40 20.53 -25.95
CA PHE A 3 14.27 20.17 -25.11
C PHE A 3 14.68 20.34 -23.64
N SER A 4 14.29 21.45 -23.02
CA SER A 4 14.34 21.60 -21.57
C SER A 4 13.24 20.74 -20.95
N LYS A 5 13.63 19.59 -20.39
CA LYS A 5 12.77 18.79 -19.51
C LYS A 5 12.79 19.40 -18.11
N THR A 6 11.91 20.35 -17.84
CA THR A 6 11.60 20.76 -16.46
C THR A 6 10.57 19.79 -15.91
N LEU A 7 11.04 18.70 -15.30
CA LEU A 7 10.19 17.84 -14.47
C LEU A 7 9.96 18.59 -13.16
N ALA A 8 8.82 19.25 -13.03
CA ALA A 8 8.42 19.87 -11.78
C ALA A 8 8.00 18.77 -10.80
N THR A 9 8.90 18.38 -9.90
CA THR A 9 8.61 17.55 -8.73
C THR A 9 7.76 18.36 -7.76
N ALA A 10 6.44 18.38 -7.95
CA ALA A 10 5.50 18.87 -6.95
C ALA A 10 5.11 17.70 -6.04
N ALA A 11 5.98 17.35 -5.10
CA ALA A 11 5.72 16.36 -4.07
C ALA A 11 5.95 17.01 -2.69
N THR A 12 5.04 17.88 -2.23
CA THR A 12 5.19 18.48 -0.89
C THR A 12 3.91 18.95 -0.18
N PHE A 13 2.70 18.57 -0.61
CA PHE A 13 1.47 19.03 0.06
C PHE A 13 0.54 17.93 0.59
N ALA A 14 1.06 16.74 0.90
CA ALA A 14 0.29 15.70 1.62
C ALA A 14 0.63 15.60 3.13
N MET A 15 1.64 16.32 3.63
CA MET A 15 2.10 16.15 5.03
C MET A 15 1.30 16.92 6.09
N THR A 16 0.36 17.80 5.72
CA THR A 16 -0.37 18.62 6.70
C THR A 16 -1.66 17.98 7.22
N ALA A 17 -2.22 16.98 6.54
CA ALA A 17 -3.47 16.34 6.95
C ALA A 17 -3.30 15.25 8.03
N TYR A 18 -2.07 14.77 8.24
CA TYR A 18 -1.78 13.64 9.13
C TYR A 18 -1.19 14.04 10.49
N ALA A 19 -1.14 15.33 10.80
CA ALA A 19 -0.55 15.82 12.04
C ALA A 19 -1.29 15.23 13.26
N GLY A 20 -0.65 14.27 13.94
CA GLY A 20 -1.15 13.64 15.16
C GLY A 20 -1.68 12.21 15.01
N PHE A 21 -1.68 11.63 13.81
CA PHE A 21 -2.08 10.24 13.60
C PHE A 21 -0.88 9.33 13.28
N PRO A 22 -0.96 8.03 13.64
CA PRO A 22 -0.07 7.02 13.09
C PRO A 22 -0.09 7.01 11.56
N VAL A 23 1.09 6.98 10.93
CA VAL A 23 1.26 6.92 9.47
C VAL A 23 2.21 5.77 9.09
N ALA A 24 1.87 5.08 8.00
CA ALA A 24 2.74 4.12 7.33
C ALA A 24 2.67 4.29 5.81
N SER A 25 3.80 4.25 5.13
CA SER A 25 3.88 4.09 3.69
C SER A 25 3.63 2.63 3.33
N VAL A 26 2.67 2.41 2.44
CA VAL A 26 2.32 1.10 1.86
C VAL A 26 2.73 1.11 0.39
N THR A 27 3.56 0.15 0.00
CA THR A 27 3.90 -0.09 -1.40
C THR A 27 3.05 -1.23 -1.93
N PHE A 28 2.18 -0.93 -2.89
CA PHE A 28 1.47 -1.92 -3.68
C PHE A 28 2.31 -2.31 -4.90
N LEU A 29 2.55 -3.61 -5.06
CA LEU A 29 3.45 -4.17 -6.07
C LEU A 29 2.64 -5.09 -7.00
N SER A 30 2.82 -4.91 -8.30
CA SER A 30 2.21 -5.75 -9.34
C SER A 30 3.28 -6.54 -10.06
N TRP A 31 3.03 -7.83 -10.25
CA TRP A 31 4.02 -8.79 -10.73
C TRP A 31 3.47 -9.51 -11.95
N GLU A 32 4.35 -9.77 -12.93
CA GLU A 32 4.00 -10.66 -14.02
C GLU A 32 3.80 -12.08 -13.51
N LYS A 33 4.69 -12.52 -12.64
CA LYS A 33 4.59 -13.80 -11.95
C LYS A 33 5.39 -13.77 -10.66
N CYS A 34 4.84 -14.35 -9.59
CA CYS A 34 5.60 -14.72 -8.40
C CYS A 34 5.05 -16.00 -7.76
N ASP A 35 5.81 -16.59 -6.85
CA ASP A 35 5.41 -17.82 -6.16
C ASP A 35 4.39 -17.51 -5.06
N VAL A 36 3.11 -17.79 -5.32
CA VAL A 36 2.01 -17.50 -4.40
C VAL A 36 2.24 -18.16 -3.03
N GLY A 37 2.01 -17.39 -1.95
CA GLY A 37 2.26 -17.83 -0.57
C GLY A 37 3.72 -17.73 -0.12
N HIS A 38 4.59 -17.18 -0.97
CA HIS A 38 5.99 -16.90 -0.64
C HIS A 38 6.31 -15.42 -0.86
N PRO A 39 7.36 -14.87 -0.22
CA PRO A 39 7.81 -13.51 -0.51
C PRO A 39 8.06 -13.30 -2.00
N ALA A 40 7.53 -12.22 -2.57
CA ALA A 40 7.77 -11.89 -3.96
C ALA A 40 9.23 -11.39 -4.15
N LEU A 41 9.98 -12.10 -4.99
CA LEU A 41 11.39 -11.82 -5.28
C LEU A 41 11.55 -11.21 -6.67
N GLY A 42 12.50 -10.27 -6.81
CA GLY A 42 12.80 -9.60 -8.08
C GLY A 42 12.25 -8.17 -8.16
N GLU A 43 12.16 -7.66 -9.38
CA GLU A 43 11.66 -6.31 -9.66
C GLU A 43 10.17 -6.37 -10.03
N PRO A 44 9.30 -5.62 -9.33
CA PRO A 44 7.89 -5.53 -9.69
C PRO A 44 7.73 -4.84 -11.05
N LYS A 45 6.70 -5.21 -11.81
CA LYS A 45 6.40 -4.52 -13.06
C LYS A 45 5.85 -3.12 -12.82
N PHE A 46 5.02 -2.98 -11.79
CA PHE A 46 4.50 -1.69 -11.34
C PHE A 46 4.57 -1.61 -9.82
N SER A 47 4.80 -0.39 -9.33
CA SER A 47 4.75 -0.08 -7.91
C SER A 47 4.01 1.24 -7.69
N ALA A 48 3.17 1.29 -6.66
CA ALA A 48 2.56 2.52 -6.18
C ALA A 48 2.75 2.63 -4.67
N GLU A 49 3.17 3.80 -4.19
CA GLU A 49 3.26 4.08 -2.75
C GLU A 49 2.08 4.94 -2.32
N VAL A 50 1.47 4.56 -1.20
CA VAL A 50 0.30 5.22 -0.61
C VAL A 50 0.53 5.34 0.90
N SER A 51 0.30 6.52 1.47
CA SER A 51 0.29 6.68 2.93
C SER A 51 -1.00 6.10 3.50
N ALA A 52 -0.92 5.34 4.59
CA ALA A 52 -2.07 4.81 5.31
C ALA A 52 -2.11 5.38 6.72
N THR A 53 -3.31 5.75 7.19
CA THR A 53 -3.57 6.18 8.57
C THR A 53 -4.74 5.38 9.15
N PRO A 54 -5.01 5.46 10.47
CA PRO A 54 -6.15 4.77 11.05
C PRO A 54 -7.50 5.48 10.82
N VAL A 55 -7.53 6.63 10.16
CA VAL A 55 -8.75 7.42 9.98
C VAL A 55 -9.08 7.75 8.51
N THR A 56 -8.10 7.60 7.61
CA THR A 56 -8.28 7.78 6.17
C THR A 56 -8.38 6.43 5.47
N CYS A 57 -8.94 6.46 4.26
CA CYS A 57 -8.99 5.33 3.35
C CYS A 57 -8.27 5.70 2.06
N ASP A 58 -6.95 5.86 2.17
CA ASP A 58 -6.11 6.22 1.04
C ASP A 58 -5.99 5.04 0.08
N LYS A 59 -5.89 5.34 -1.22
CA LYS A 59 -6.05 4.33 -2.27
C LYS A 59 -5.18 4.60 -3.49
N THR A 60 -4.97 3.55 -4.27
CA THR A 60 -4.38 3.61 -5.60
C THR A 60 -5.16 2.73 -6.57
N THR A 61 -4.96 2.91 -7.86
CA THR A 61 -5.63 2.11 -8.89
C THR A 61 -4.99 0.74 -9.00
N VAL A 62 -5.83 -0.29 -9.19
CA VAL A 62 -5.35 -1.65 -9.48
C VAL A 62 -4.75 -1.67 -10.89
N ASN A 63 -3.45 -1.98 -10.99
CA ASN A 63 -2.80 -2.16 -12.29
C ASN A 63 -3.15 -3.55 -12.85
N ARG A 64 -3.83 -3.57 -14.00
CA ARG A 64 -4.24 -4.79 -14.72
C ARG A 64 -3.73 -4.80 -16.16
N ASP A 65 -2.46 -4.45 -16.34
CA ASP A 65 -1.78 -4.80 -17.60
C ASP A 65 -1.97 -6.32 -17.82
N TRP A 66 -2.18 -6.73 -19.08
CA TRP A 66 -2.50 -8.10 -19.48
C TRP A 66 -1.47 -9.14 -19.05
N SER A 67 -0.30 -8.66 -18.66
CA SER A 67 0.83 -9.45 -18.18
C SER A 67 0.89 -9.59 -16.66
N ILE A 68 0.00 -8.95 -15.89
CA ILE A 68 0.00 -8.99 -14.42
C ILE A 68 -0.88 -10.13 -13.93
N ASP A 69 -0.26 -11.12 -13.29
CA ASP A 69 -0.97 -12.28 -12.70
C ASP A 69 -0.91 -12.30 -11.17
N ASN A 70 -0.09 -11.44 -10.55
CA ASN A 70 0.16 -11.48 -9.11
C ASN A 70 0.35 -10.10 -8.48
N TYR A 71 0.11 -10.05 -7.17
CA TYR A 71 0.22 -8.84 -6.36
C TYR A 71 0.98 -9.11 -5.07
N SER A 72 1.62 -8.09 -4.51
CA SER A 72 2.08 -8.13 -3.13
C SER A 72 2.08 -6.74 -2.51
N PHE A 73 2.26 -6.69 -1.19
CA PHE A 73 2.25 -5.46 -0.42
C PHE A 73 3.48 -5.39 0.46
N ARG A 74 4.04 -4.20 0.61
CA ARG A 74 5.04 -3.88 1.64
C ARG A 74 4.56 -2.69 2.42
N ALA A 75 4.97 -2.59 3.68
CA ALA A 75 4.66 -1.42 4.48
C ALA A 75 5.83 -1.03 5.36
N ARG A 76 5.95 0.28 5.61
CA ARG A 76 6.95 0.89 6.48
C ARG A 76 6.25 1.81 7.46
N MET A 77 6.59 1.69 8.74
CA MET A 77 6.14 2.64 9.76
C MET A 77 6.88 3.98 9.62
N ASP A 78 6.16 5.06 9.39
CA ASP A 78 6.78 6.39 9.23
C ASP A 78 6.79 7.20 10.52
N THR A 79 5.81 6.96 11.40
CA THR A 79 5.71 7.63 12.70
C THR A 79 5.91 6.66 13.86
N LYS A 80 6.36 7.16 15.01
CA LYS A 80 6.58 6.33 16.22
C LYS A 80 5.28 5.71 16.74
N ASP A 81 4.17 6.44 16.61
CA ASP A 81 2.85 5.99 17.10
C ASP A 81 2.32 4.78 16.30
N THR A 82 2.86 4.54 15.09
CA THR A 82 2.57 3.35 14.29
C THR A 82 3.01 2.05 14.97
N PHE A 83 3.89 2.12 15.97
CA PHE A 83 4.27 0.95 16.78
C PHE A 83 3.09 0.37 17.56
N PHE A 84 2.04 1.16 17.82
CA PHE A 84 0.79 0.69 18.45
C PHE A 84 -0.20 0.09 17.44
N CYS A 85 0.20 -0.06 16.18
CA CYS A 85 -0.62 -0.64 15.12
C CYS A 85 -0.24 -2.10 14.87
N HIS A 86 -1.24 -2.91 14.56
CA HIS A 86 -1.11 -4.34 14.31
C HIS A 86 -0.69 -4.64 12.86
N GLY A 87 -1.03 -3.76 11.92
CA GLY A 87 -0.77 -3.94 10.51
C GLY A 87 -1.57 -2.98 9.64
N VAL A 88 -1.60 -3.28 8.34
CA VAL A 88 -2.38 -2.58 7.33
C VAL A 88 -3.52 -3.49 6.87
N THR A 89 -4.74 -2.99 6.94
CA THR A 89 -5.90 -3.68 6.36
C THR A 89 -6.11 -3.16 4.94
N ILE A 90 -6.40 -4.07 4.02
CA ILE A 90 -6.43 -3.81 2.57
C ILE A 90 -7.79 -4.24 2.01
N TRP A 91 -8.40 -3.35 1.22
CA TRP A 91 -9.66 -3.61 0.53
C TRP A 91 -9.50 -3.42 -0.97
N ASN A 92 -10.28 -4.17 -1.75
CA ASN A 92 -10.43 -3.96 -3.18
C ASN A 92 -11.70 -3.15 -3.48
N ASN A 93 -11.76 -1.96 -2.88
CA ASN A 93 -12.75 -0.95 -3.16
C ASN A 93 -12.16 0.41 -2.81
N ASP A 94 -12.97 1.46 -2.91
CA ASP A 94 -12.50 2.83 -2.84
C ASP A 94 -12.78 3.49 -1.47
N GLY A 95 -13.40 2.75 -0.54
CA GLY A 95 -13.95 3.28 0.71
C GLY A 95 -13.66 2.45 1.97
N CYS A 96 -12.79 1.44 1.90
CA CYS A 96 -12.42 0.58 3.04
C CYS A 96 -13.66 -0.01 3.73
N ALA A 97 -14.64 -0.41 2.93
CA ALA A 97 -15.93 -0.89 3.40
C ALA A 97 -16.10 -2.39 3.15
N GLY A 98 -16.86 -3.06 4.02
CA GLY A 98 -17.11 -4.50 3.94
C GLY A 98 -15.87 -5.33 4.31
N GLU A 99 -15.81 -6.55 3.76
CA GLU A 99 -14.75 -7.50 4.05
C GLU A 99 -13.43 -7.08 3.40
N PRO A 100 -12.32 -7.06 4.15
CA PRO A 100 -11.00 -6.81 3.58
C PRO A 100 -10.54 -8.02 2.75
N VAL A 101 -9.74 -7.75 1.71
CA VAL A 101 -9.17 -8.81 0.86
C VAL A 101 -7.87 -9.35 1.43
N TYR A 102 -7.17 -8.56 2.25
CA TYR A 102 -5.90 -8.95 2.84
C TYR A 102 -5.60 -8.12 4.09
N PHE A 103 -4.78 -8.70 4.98
CA PHE A 103 -4.22 -8.02 6.14
C PHE A 103 -2.71 -8.22 6.15
N LEU A 104 -1.95 -7.12 6.16
CA LEU A 104 -0.50 -7.14 6.23
C LEU A 104 -0.04 -6.84 7.66
N PRO A 105 0.32 -7.86 8.46
CA PRO A 105 0.77 -7.67 9.84
C PRO A 105 2.17 -7.06 9.93
N PHE A 106 2.42 -6.25 10.97
CA PHE A 106 3.75 -5.68 11.22
C PHE A 106 4.71 -6.61 11.98
N HIS A 107 4.23 -7.64 12.67
CA HIS A 107 5.05 -8.60 13.43
C HIS A 107 6.14 -7.95 14.32
N HIS A 108 5.85 -6.81 14.95
CA HIS A 108 6.80 -6.03 15.77
C HIS A 108 8.04 -5.51 15.02
N SER A 109 8.00 -5.47 13.69
CA SER A 109 9.02 -4.88 12.83
C SER A 109 8.54 -3.54 12.27
N PRO A 110 9.43 -2.54 12.11
CA PRO A 110 9.09 -1.29 11.43
C PRO A 110 8.84 -1.47 9.92
N PHE A 111 9.13 -2.66 9.39
CA PHE A 111 8.89 -3.06 8.02
C PHE A 111 8.06 -4.34 7.98
N ALA A 112 7.04 -4.37 7.13
CA ALA A 112 6.30 -5.58 6.80
C ALA A 112 6.44 -5.89 5.31
N GLU A 113 6.71 -7.16 5.02
CA GLU A 113 6.71 -7.70 3.67
C GLU A 113 5.62 -8.76 3.58
N GLY A 114 4.68 -8.56 2.67
CA GLY A 114 3.63 -9.52 2.38
C GLY A 114 4.10 -10.61 1.43
N GLU A 115 3.35 -11.70 1.41
CA GLU A 115 3.51 -12.77 0.44
C GLU A 115 3.01 -12.32 -0.95
N CYS A 116 3.45 -13.06 -1.97
CA CYS A 116 2.86 -13.03 -3.28
C CYS A 116 1.43 -13.58 -3.21
N LEU A 117 0.50 -12.81 -3.76
CA LEU A 117 -0.92 -13.14 -3.84
C LEU A 117 -1.28 -13.46 -5.29
N PRO A 118 -2.26 -14.34 -5.52
CA PRO A 118 -2.82 -14.52 -6.86
C PRO A 118 -3.56 -13.24 -7.30
N ASP A 119 -4.01 -13.20 -8.55
CA ASP A 119 -4.90 -12.14 -9.05
C ASP A 119 -6.26 -12.19 -8.32
N ILE A 120 -6.31 -11.56 -7.15
CA ILE A 120 -7.48 -11.45 -6.27
C ILE A 120 -8.17 -10.08 -6.36
N LEU A 121 -7.64 -9.15 -7.15
CA LEU A 121 -8.06 -7.75 -7.15
C LEU A 121 -8.83 -7.41 -8.43
N GLU A 122 -10.13 -7.18 -8.31
CA GLU A 122 -10.98 -6.67 -9.38
C GLU A 122 -10.57 -5.25 -9.84
N PRO A 123 -10.92 -4.86 -11.08
CA PRO A 123 -10.68 -3.51 -11.58
C PRO A 123 -11.25 -2.42 -10.66
N GLY A 124 -10.48 -1.34 -10.49
CA GLY A 124 -10.88 -0.20 -9.67
C GLY A 124 -9.76 0.23 -8.74
N TYR A 125 -10.05 0.27 -7.45
CA TYR A 125 -9.13 0.76 -6.42
C TYR A 125 -8.75 -0.36 -5.44
N VAL A 126 -7.52 -0.23 -4.94
CA VAL A 126 -7.07 -0.89 -3.72
C VAL A 126 -6.82 0.18 -2.68
N SER A 127 -7.43 0.02 -1.50
CA SER A 127 -7.40 1.00 -0.43
C SER A 127 -6.84 0.44 0.86
N PHE A 128 -6.27 1.32 1.68
CA PHE A 128 -5.43 0.98 2.82
C PHE A 128 -5.88 1.77 4.06
N LYS A 129 -5.94 1.08 5.20
CA LYS A 129 -6.16 1.70 6.52
C LYS A 129 -5.26 1.02 7.54
N LEU A 130 -4.65 1.80 8.42
CA LEU A 130 -3.89 1.23 9.53
C LEU A 130 -4.82 0.66 10.59
N ALA A 131 -4.54 -0.56 11.02
CA ALA A 131 -5.22 -1.19 12.15
C ALA A 131 -4.47 -0.85 13.44
N CYS A 132 -4.92 0.19 14.16
CA CYS A 132 -4.27 0.66 15.38
C CYS A 132 -5.16 0.50 16.60
N HIS A 133 -4.56 0.24 17.77
CA HIS A 133 -5.33 0.21 19.02
C HIS A 133 -5.98 1.59 19.28
N GLY A 134 -7.25 1.59 19.67
CA GLY A 134 -8.02 2.82 19.94
C GLY A 134 -8.65 3.47 18.70
N PHE A 135 -8.47 2.88 17.51
CA PHE A 135 -9.14 3.30 16.27
C PHE A 135 -9.94 2.11 15.71
N HIS A 136 -11.25 2.30 15.53
CA HIS A 136 -12.17 1.32 14.92
C HIS A 136 -12.62 1.86 13.54
#